data_AF-A0A3C0AF67-F1
#
_entry.id   AF-A0A3C0AF67-F1
#
_cell.length_a   1.000
_cell.length_b   1.000
_cell.length_c   1.000
_cell.angle_alpha   90.00
_cell.angle_beta   90.00
_cell.angle_gamma   90.00
#
_symmetry.space_group_name_H-M   'P 1'
#
loop_
_entity.id
_entity.type
_entity.pdbx_description
1 polymer ?
#
loop_
_entity_poly.entity_id
_entity_poly.type
_entity_poly.pdbx_seq_one_letter_code
_entity_poly.pdbx_strand_id
1 'polypeptide(L)'
;MSRKYRKTRPGVSESDVLPTEHSSELYPHQSIVASIKETADKLKQDQATRGDLKILDRALKELRYAFKVFTPYRKQRKVTVFGSARTLPDDPAYQQALQFGRRMAEEKWMIVTGAGPGIMEAAHV
;
A
#
# COMPACT_ATOMS: atom_id res chain seq x y z
N MET A 1 17.27 -25.60 -6.45
CA MET A 1 17.52 -24.53 -7.45
C MET A 1 16.81 -23.26 -7.01
N SER A 2 17.54 -22.23 -6.57
CA SER A 2 16.96 -20.97 -6.08
C SER A 2 16.48 -20.12 -7.25
N ARG A 3 15.15 -19.97 -7.39
CA ARG A 3 14.54 -19.13 -8.42
C ARG A 3 14.72 -17.67 -7.99
N LYS A 4 15.78 -17.03 -8.50
CA LYS A 4 16.07 -15.60 -8.28
C LYS A 4 14.78 -14.78 -8.42
N TYR A 5 14.37 -14.07 -7.37
CA TYR A 5 13.24 -13.14 -7.39
C TYR A 5 13.45 -12.16 -8.56
N ARG A 6 12.64 -12.31 -9.62
CA ARG A 6 12.70 -11.47 -10.81
C ARG A 6 12.21 -10.08 -10.37
N LYS A 7 13.14 -9.12 -10.22
CA LYS A 7 12.82 -7.70 -9.96
C LYS A 7 11.78 -7.24 -10.99
N THR A 8 10.54 -7.11 -10.56
CA THR A 8 9.42 -6.61 -11.35
C THR A 8 9.68 -5.13 -11.64
N ARG A 9 9.74 -4.78 -12.93
CA ARG A 9 9.96 -3.41 -13.40
C ARG A 9 8.65 -2.60 -13.25
N PRO A 10 8.72 -1.26 -13.16
CA PRO A 10 7.54 -0.41 -13.33
C PRO A 10 6.98 -0.65 -14.74
N GLY A 11 5.77 -1.19 -14.84
CA GLY A 11 5.13 -1.62 -16.10
C GLY A 11 4.52 -3.03 -16.05
N VAL A 12 4.92 -3.87 -15.09
CA VAL A 12 4.43 -5.27 -15.01
C VAL A 12 2.99 -5.38 -14.43
N SER A 13 2.39 -4.29 -13.93
CA SER A 13 0.98 -4.31 -13.51
C SER A 13 0.00 -3.80 -14.56
N GLU A 14 0.49 -3.24 -15.66
CA GLU A 14 -0.40 -2.76 -16.72
C GLU A 14 -0.59 -3.81 -17.81
N SER A 15 0.34 -4.75 -17.96
CA SER A 15 0.24 -5.84 -18.95
C SER A 15 -0.51 -7.07 -18.44
N ASP A 16 -0.61 -7.26 -17.13
CA ASP A 16 -1.36 -8.35 -16.48
C ASP A 16 -2.26 -7.72 -15.41
N VAL A 17 -3.38 -7.15 -15.84
CA VAL A 17 -4.47 -6.68 -14.96
C VAL A 17 -4.86 -7.81 -14.02
N LEU A 18 -4.99 -7.51 -12.72
CA LEU A 18 -5.59 -8.47 -11.79
C LEU A 18 -7.05 -8.72 -12.23
N PRO A 19 -7.66 -9.89 -11.94
CA PRO A 19 -9.04 -10.19 -12.31
C PRO A 19 -10.07 -9.14 -11.84
N THR A 20 -9.69 -8.28 -10.89
CA THR A 20 -10.47 -7.21 -10.28
C THR A 20 -10.29 -5.82 -10.92
N GLU A 21 -9.41 -5.66 -11.91
CA GLU A 21 -9.13 -4.37 -12.57
C GLU A 21 -9.94 -4.26 -13.87
N HIS A 22 -11.03 -3.48 -13.84
CA HIS A 22 -11.90 -3.24 -14.99
C HIS A 22 -11.55 -1.91 -15.69
N SER A 23 -10.56 -1.92 -16.57
CA SER A 23 -10.60 -1.10 -17.79
C SER A 23 -9.53 -1.56 -18.78
N SER A 24 -9.96 -1.97 -19.98
CA SER A 24 -9.09 -2.30 -21.12
C SER A 24 -8.56 -1.07 -21.88
N GLU A 25 -8.93 0.14 -21.47
CA GLU A 25 -8.49 1.39 -22.09
C GLU A 25 -7.26 1.94 -21.38
N LEU A 26 -6.10 1.86 -22.05
CA LEU A 26 -4.89 2.54 -21.62
C LEU A 26 -5.07 4.05 -21.89
N TYR A 27 -5.55 4.81 -20.91
CA TYR A 27 -5.38 6.26 -20.96
C TYR A 27 -3.87 6.55 -21.06
N PRO A 28 -3.42 7.35 -22.04
CA PRO A 28 -2.01 7.69 -22.13
C PRO A 28 -1.55 8.28 -20.80
N HIS A 29 -0.52 7.73 -20.16
CA HIS A 29 -0.06 8.19 -18.83
C HIS A 29 0.12 9.72 -18.74
N GLN A 30 0.42 10.36 -19.86
CA GLN A 30 0.58 11.81 -19.97
C GLN A 30 -0.71 12.59 -19.67
N SER A 31 -1.90 12.09 -20.04
CA SER A 31 -3.16 12.80 -19.80
C SER A 31 -3.51 12.85 -18.31
N ILE A 32 -3.31 11.74 -17.59
CA ILE A 32 -3.52 11.66 -16.14
C ILE A 32 -2.52 12.57 -15.40
N VAL A 33 -1.24 12.55 -15.80
CA VAL A 33 -0.23 13.44 -15.22
C VAL A 33 -0.56 14.91 -15.49
N ALA A 34 -1.06 15.25 -16.67
CA ALA A 34 -1.50 16.60 -16.99
C ALA A 34 -2.69 17.02 -16.12
N SER A 35 -3.69 16.14 -15.93
CA SER A 35 -4.84 16.39 -15.06
C SER A 35 -4.41 16.63 -13.60
N ILE A 36 -3.47 15.83 -13.06
CA ILE A 36 -2.93 16.06 -11.70
C ILE A 36 -2.29 17.45 -11.56
N LYS A 37 -1.53 17.89 -12.58
CA LYS A 37 -0.94 19.24 -12.58
C LYS A 37 -2.00 20.32 -12.62
N GLU A 38 -3.00 20.18 -13.49
CA GLU A 38 -4.11 21.12 -13.60
C GLU A 38 -4.88 21.23 -12.27
N THR A 39 -5.16 20.12 -11.59
CA THR A 39 -5.78 20.13 -10.26
C THR A 39 -4.91 20.88 -9.24
N ALA A 40 -3.60 20.68 -9.26
CA ALA A 40 -2.69 21.41 -8.38
C ALA A 40 -2.69 22.92 -8.67
N ASP A 41 -2.76 23.33 -9.95
CA ASP A 41 -2.85 24.74 -10.33
C ASP A 41 -4.19 25.37 -9.92
N LYS A 42 -5.29 24.61 -9.96
CA LYS A 42 -6.61 25.08 -9.50
C LYS A 42 -6.61 25.43 -8.01
N LEU A 43 -5.84 24.75 -7.17
CA LEU A 43 -5.70 25.12 -5.75
C LEU A 43 -5.21 26.56 -5.55
N LYS A 44 -4.40 27.07 -6.49
CA LYS A 44 -3.96 28.48 -6.48
C LYS A 44 -5.10 29.42 -6.88
N GLN A 45 -5.89 29.04 -7.89
CA GLN A 45 -7.04 29.81 -8.36
C GLN A 45 -8.11 29.92 -7.26
N ASP A 46 -8.34 28.81 -6.55
CA ASP A 46 -9.31 28.70 -5.44
C ASP A 46 -8.81 29.36 -4.15
N GLN A 47 -7.59 29.92 -4.13
CA GLN A 47 -6.96 30.52 -2.95
C GLN A 47 -6.93 29.57 -1.73
N ALA A 48 -6.61 28.30 -1.97
CA ALA A 48 -6.55 27.28 -0.92
C ALA A 48 -5.64 27.70 0.26
N THR A 49 -6.03 27.32 1.47
CA THR A 49 -5.27 27.72 2.66
C THR A 49 -3.91 27.02 2.69
N ARG A 50 -2.95 27.61 3.40
CA ARG A 50 -1.64 26.96 3.63
C ARG A 50 -1.77 25.59 4.33
N GLY A 51 -2.81 25.40 5.14
CA GLY A 51 -3.10 24.11 5.77
C GLY A 51 -3.45 23.04 4.74
N ASP A 52 -4.39 23.35 3.86
CA ASP A 52 -4.86 22.45 2.80
C ASP A 52 -3.72 22.09 1.84
N LEU A 53 -2.93 23.10 1.43
CA LEU A 53 -1.77 22.90 0.56
C LEU A 53 -0.75 21.95 1.18
N LYS A 54 -0.51 22.03 2.50
CA LYS A 54 0.42 21.14 3.20
C LYS A 54 -0.10 19.70 3.28
N ILE A 55 -1.39 19.53 3.55
CA ILE A 55 -2.03 18.21 3.61
C ILE A 55 -1.92 17.53 2.24
N LEU A 56 -2.27 18.25 1.17
CA LEU A 56 -2.22 17.73 -0.20
C LEU A 56 -0.78 17.44 -0.67
N ASP A 57 0.17 18.36 -0.42
CA ASP A 57 1.58 18.15 -0.75
C ASP A 57 2.14 16.91 -0.04
N ARG A 58 1.83 16.74 1.25
CA ARG A 58 2.30 15.59 2.02
C ARG A 58 1.68 14.30 1.53
N ALA A 59 0.35 14.27 1.34
CA ALA A 59 -0.38 13.11 0.86
C ALA A 59 0.15 12.65 -0.51
N LEU A 60 0.35 13.58 -1.46
CA LEU A 60 0.85 13.23 -2.79
C LEU A 60 2.28 12.67 -2.74
N LYS A 61 3.16 13.25 -1.91
CA LYS A 61 4.53 12.76 -1.71
C LYS A 61 4.54 11.34 -1.12
N GLU A 62 3.70 11.09 -0.12
CA GLU A 62 3.60 9.79 0.55
C GLU A 62 3.03 8.73 -0.39
N LEU A 63 1.94 9.02 -1.11
CA LEU A 63 1.35 8.09 -2.09
C LEU A 63 2.35 7.75 -3.21
N ARG A 64 3.02 8.75 -3.78
CA ARG A 64 4.05 8.54 -4.81
C ARG A 64 5.16 7.61 -4.31
N TYR A 65 5.61 7.83 -3.06
CA TYR A 65 6.64 7.00 -2.47
C TYR A 65 6.14 5.57 -2.17
N ALA A 66 4.93 5.43 -1.62
CA ALA A 66 4.31 4.14 -1.36
C ALA A 66 4.18 3.32 -2.66
N PHE A 67 3.70 3.92 -3.76
CA PHE A 67 3.62 3.23 -5.05
C PHE A 67 5.00 2.74 -5.53
N LYS A 68 6.05 3.55 -5.36
CA LYS A 68 7.42 3.15 -5.69
C LYS A 68 7.87 1.95 -4.83
N VAL A 69 7.65 2.00 -3.51
CA VAL A 69 8.05 0.92 -2.57
C VAL A 69 7.30 -0.37 -2.85
N PHE A 70 6.00 -0.30 -3.15
CA PHE A 70 5.15 -1.48 -3.34
C PHE A 70 5.10 -2.01 -4.77
N THR A 71 5.69 -1.30 -5.75
CA THR A 71 5.77 -1.75 -7.15
C THR A 71 6.28 -3.20 -7.30
N PRO A 72 7.36 -3.62 -6.61
CA PRO A 72 7.86 -4.99 -6.74
C PRO A 72 6.88 -6.07 -6.25
N TYR A 73 5.95 -5.70 -5.37
CA TYR A 73 5.06 -6.59 -4.65
C TYR A 73 3.63 -6.62 -5.19
N ARG A 74 3.33 -6.00 -6.34
CA ARG A 74 1.95 -5.93 -6.86
C ARG A 74 1.28 -7.28 -7.03
N LYS A 75 2.01 -8.30 -7.46
CA LYS A 75 1.51 -9.67 -7.63
C LYS A 75 1.53 -10.53 -6.35
N GLN A 76 2.07 -10.01 -5.25
CA GLN A 76 2.06 -10.72 -3.97
C GLN A 76 0.69 -10.57 -3.31
N ARG A 77 0.06 -11.68 -2.93
CA ARG A 77 -1.17 -11.65 -2.12
C ARG A 77 -0.88 -11.01 -0.76
N LYS A 78 -1.75 -10.13 -0.29
CA LYS A 78 -1.58 -9.37 0.94
C LYS A 78 -2.75 -9.55 1.87
N VAL A 79 -2.47 -9.66 3.16
CA VAL A 79 -3.49 -9.61 4.21
C VAL A 79 -3.15 -8.43 5.12
N THR A 80 -4.13 -7.56 5.37
CA THR A 80 -3.96 -6.43 6.26
C THR A 80 -4.56 -6.77 7.62
N VAL A 81 -3.77 -6.64 8.68
CA VAL A 81 -4.20 -6.91 10.05
C VAL A 81 -4.31 -5.61 10.82
N PHE A 82 -5.50 -5.38 11.39
CA PHE A 82 -5.79 -4.30 12.32
C PHE A 82 -6.10 -4.86 13.69
N GLY A 83 -5.76 -4.11 14.73
CA GLY A 83 -6.14 -4.46 16.09
C GLY A 83 -5.57 -3.48 17.12
N SER A 84 -5.91 -3.74 18.37
CA SER A 84 -5.52 -2.88 19.49
C SER A 84 -4.00 -2.76 19.62
N ALA A 85 -3.52 -1.53 19.76
CA ALA A 85 -2.14 -1.22 20.10
C ALA A 85 -1.79 -1.50 21.57
N ARG A 86 -2.78 -1.84 22.39
CA ARG A 86 -2.66 -1.93 23.85
C ARG A 86 -2.73 -3.37 24.38
N THR A 87 -3.00 -4.33 23.50
CA THR A 87 -3.07 -5.75 23.88
C THR A 87 -1.68 -6.26 24.26
N LEU A 88 -1.57 -6.87 25.44
CA LEU A 88 -0.31 -7.39 25.96
C LEU A 88 0.02 -8.77 25.39
N PRO A 89 1.30 -9.19 25.38
CA PRO A 89 1.70 -10.47 24.80
C PRO A 89 1.05 -11.72 25.44
N ASP A 90 0.70 -11.67 26.71
CA ASP A 90 0.04 -12.76 27.45
C ASP A 90 -1.47 -12.86 27.17
N ASP A 91 -2.06 -11.85 26.54
CA ASP A 91 -3.48 -11.85 26.17
C ASP A 91 -3.76 -12.92 25.09
N PRO A 92 -4.83 -13.73 25.25
CA PRO A 92 -5.24 -14.70 24.24
C PRO A 92 -5.39 -14.13 22.82
N ALA A 93 -5.83 -12.88 22.68
CA ALA A 93 -5.97 -12.22 21.38
C ALA A 93 -4.62 -11.92 20.73
N TYR A 94 -3.59 -11.58 21.51
CA TYR A 94 -2.22 -11.41 21.01
C TYR A 94 -1.69 -12.72 20.45
N GLN A 95 -1.84 -13.80 21.22
CA GLN A 95 -1.38 -15.13 20.81
C GLN A 95 -2.11 -15.62 19.56
N GLN A 96 -3.42 -15.35 19.45
CA GLN A 96 -4.19 -15.66 18.25
C GLN A 96 -3.69 -14.87 17.03
N ALA A 97 -3.42 -13.58 17.17
CA ALA A 97 -2.88 -12.74 16.09
C ALA A 97 -1.49 -13.21 15.63
N LEU A 98 -0.64 -13.63 16.58
CA LEU A 98 0.67 -14.22 16.28
C LEU A 98 0.55 -15.54 15.49
N GLN A 99 -0.32 -16.44 15.94
CA GLN A 99 -0.58 -17.70 15.23
C GLN A 99 -1.15 -17.45 13.83
N PHE A 100 -2.06 -16.48 13.70
CA PHE A 100 -2.60 -16.07 12.41
C PHE A 100 -1.49 -15.56 11.49
N GLY A 101 -0.65 -14.63 11.96
CA GLY A 101 0.50 -14.12 11.20
C GLY A 101 1.38 -15.25 10.69
N ARG A 102 1.78 -16.19 11.56
CA ARG A 102 2.63 -17.34 11.18
C ARG A 102 2.01 -18.17 10.07
N ARG A 103 0.73 -18.55 10.22
CA ARG A 103 0.01 -19.32 9.21
C ARG A 103 -0.07 -18.59 7.87
N MET A 104 -0.33 -17.28 7.89
CA MET A 104 -0.39 -16.50 6.65
C MET A 104 0.96 -16.39 5.96
N ALA A 105 2.05 -16.24 6.72
CA ALA A 105 3.41 -16.24 6.20
C ALA A 105 3.80 -17.59 5.58
N GLU A 106 3.45 -18.70 6.23
CA GLU A 106 3.62 -20.08 5.71
C GLU A 106 2.90 -20.25 4.36
N GLU A 107 1.69 -19.69 4.25
CA GLU A 107 0.88 -19.66 3.01
C GLU A 107 1.34 -18.59 1.99
N LYS A 108 2.52 -17.98 2.21
CA LYS A 108 3.15 -16.98 1.33
C LYS A 108 2.29 -15.74 1.11
N TRP A 109 1.53 -15.31 2.11
CA TRP A 109 0.91 -14.00 2.12
C TRP A 109 1.87 -12.95 2.68
N MET A 110 1.85 -11.76 2.09
CA MET A 110 2.51 -10.59 2.67
C MET A 110 1.59 -9.97 3.71
N ILE A 111 2.02 -9.97 4.96
CA ILE A 111 1.26 -9.35 6.05
C ILE A 111 1.58 -7.86 6.07
N VAL A 112 0.53 -7.04 6.10
CA VAL A 112 0.63 -5.57 6.22
C VAL A 112 -0.11 -5.15 7.48
N THR A 113 0.50 -4.30 8.29
CA THR A 113 -0.11 -3.82 9.54
C THR A 113 0.06 -2.31 9.66
N GLY A 114 -0.57 -1.70 10.66
CA GLY A 114 -0.36 -0.29 10.99
C GLY A 114 0.97 -0.01 11.72
N ALA A 115 1.85 -1.01 11.85
CA ALA A 115 3.17 -0.92 12.49
C ALA A 115 3.15 -0.39 13.94
N GLY A 116 2.02 -0.54 14.63
CA GLY A 116 1.90 -0.26 16.06
C GLY A 116 2.12 -1.50 16.92
N PRO A 117 2.23 -1.34 18.26
CA PRO A 117 2.34 -2.44 19.20
C PRO A 117 1.08 -3.32 19.26
N GLY A 118 1.07 -4.33 20.14
CA GLY A 118 -0.10 -5.16 20.41
C GLY A 118 -0.46 -6.09 19.26
N ILE A 119 -1.72 -6.14 18.85
CA ILE A 119 -2.20 -7.08 17.82
C ILE A 119 -1.48 -6.89 16.48
N MET A 120 -1.17 -5.66 16.10
CA MET A 120 -0.46 -5.35 14.85
C MET A 120 1.00 -5.82 14.89
N GLU A 121 1.64 -5.75 16.04
CA GLU A 121 2.98 -6.30 16.26
C GLU A 121 2.93 -7.82 16.26
N ALA A 122 1.98 -8.42 16.97
CA ALA A 122 1.81 -9.88 17.05
C ALA A 122 1.68 -10.52 15.67
N ALA A 123 0.87 -9.94 14.78
CA ALA A 123 0.67 -10.45 13.44
C ALA A 123 1.85 -10.20 12.49
N HIS A 124 2.81 -9.33 12.84
CA HIS A 124 3.94 -8.95 11.99
C HIS A 124 5.12 -9.92 12.15
N VAL A 125 5.02 -11.07 11.48
CA VAL A 125 6.04 -12.13 11.46
C VAL A 125 6.77 -12.27 10.12
#